data_AF-A0A5D2NXB4-F1
#
_entry.id   AF-A0A5D2NXB4-F1
#
_cell.length_a   1.000
_cell.length_b   1.000
_cell.length_c   1.000
_cell.angle_alpha   90.00
_cell.angle_beta   90.00
_cell.angle_gamma   90.00
#
_symmetry.space_group_name_H-M   'P 1'
#
loop_
_entity.id
_entity.type
_entity.pdbx_description
1 polymer ?
#
loop_
_entity_poly.entity_id
_entity_poly.type
_entity_poly.pdbx_seq_one_letter_code
_entity_poly.pdbx_strand_id
1 'polypeptide(L)'
;KKASDSSNTGSVAEVNAQFYQQEAEKLRNQIRNLHNTNRHMLGESVGGLPMKELKSLESRLEKGISRIRSKKNELLFAEIEYMQKKVKIVKCTVNDIPVDISFNQTAGLSALCFLEKLCNLMLYVALILTCLSFWWMHSPGLAEFMHSDLFKLTDYLKVCILSLFCSICILLYFWCSMISAVFCLAGYIYIIDYYSFQYFDNEF
;
A
#
# COMPACT_ATOMS: atom_id res chain seq x y z
N LYS A 1 -98.45 2.64 -30.89
CA LYS A 1 -97.58 3.82 -30.68
C LYS A 1 -96.36 3.34 -29.91
N LYS A 2 -95.18 3.70 -30.41
CA LYS A 2 -93.81 3.49 -29.92
C LYS A 2 -93.61 3.02 -28.46
N ALA A 3 -92.69 2.07 -28.32
CA ALA A 3 -91.87 1.85 -27.13
C ALA A 3 -91.28 3.17 -26.60
N SER A 4 -91.11 3.27 -25.28
CA SER A 4 -90.24 4.30 -24.68
C SER A 4 -89.21 3.61 -23.81
N ASP A 5 -87.98 3.65 -24.30
CA ASP A 5 -86.77 3.22 -23.65
C ASP A 5 -86.46 4.04 -22.39
N SER A 6 -85.72 3.35 -21.52
CA SER A 6 -84.92 3.84 -20.39
C SER A 6 -84.28 5.20 -20.57
N SER A 7 -84.26 6.01 -19.51
CA SER A 7 -83.19 6.98 -19.18
C SER A 7 -83.41 7.58 -17.78
N ASN A 8 -82.55 7.26 -16.81
CA ASN A 8 -82.18 8.19 -15.72
C ASN A 8 -80.92 7.64 -14.99
N THR A 9 -79.72 7.95 -15.50
CA THR A 9 -78.76 8.85 -14.82
C THR A 9 -78.50 8.49 -13.35
N GLY A 10 -77.53 7.60 -13.13
CA GLY A 10 -76.94 7.40 -11.80
C GLY A 10 -76.51 8.74 -11.21
N SER A 11 -76.78 8.94 -9.91
CA SER A 11 -76.53 10.24 -9.27
C SER A 11 -75.04 10.59 -9.34
N VAL A 12 -74.71 11.89 -9.38
CA VAL A 12 -73.31 12.39 -9.40
C VAL A 12 -72.47 11.78 -8.27
N ALA A 13 -73.08 11.48 -7.11
CA ALA A 13 -72.41 10.82 -5.99
C ALA A 13 -72.01 9.37 -6.29
N GLU A 14 -72.83 8.65 -7.06
CA GLU A 14 -72.61 7.25 -7.46
C GLU A 14 -71.49 7.16 -8.52
N VAL A 15 -71.47 8.11 -9.46
CA VAL A 15 -70.38 8.24 -10.45
C VAL A 15 -69.05 8.57 -9.76
N ASN A 16 -69.04 9.48 -8.77
CA ASN A 16 -67.84 9.80 -8.00
C ASN A 16 -67.35 8.62 -7.15
N ALA A 17 -68.26 7.85 -6.53
CA ALA A 17 -67.90 6.66 -5.77
C ALA A 17 -67.25 5.58 -6.67
N GLN A 18 -67.81 5.35 -7.87
CA GLN A 18 -67.25 4.42 -8.85
C GLN A 18 -65.89 4.89 -9.36
N PHE A 19 -65.71 6.19 -9.60
CA PHE A 19 -64.42 6.75 -9.99
C PHE A 19 -63.31 6.47 -8.96
N TYR A 20 -63.58 6.71 -7.67
CA TYR A 20 -62.60 6.43 -6.61
C TYR A 20 -62.35 4.93 -6.41
N GLN A 21 -63.36 4.09 -6.61
CA GLN A 21 -63.17 2.63 -6.61
C GLN A 21 -62.24 2.19 -7.74
N GLN A 22 -62.40 2.72 -8.96
CA GLN A 22 -61.51 2.41 -10.08
C GLN A 22 -60.07 2.88 -9.85
N GLU A 23 -59.87 4.08 -9.31
CA GLU A 23 -58.52 4.55 -8.95
C GLU A 23 -57.87 3.68 -7.85
N ALA A 24 -58.66 3.23 -6.86
CA ALA A 24 -58.17 2.31 -5.84
C ALA A 24 -57.75 0.94 -6.43
N GLU A 25 -58.54 0.39 -7.36
CA GLU A 25 -58.19 -0.85 -8.07
C GLU A 25 -56.93 -0.70 -8.92
N LYS A 26 -56.79 0.43 -9.61
CA LYS A 26 -55.60 0.74 -10.40
C LYS A 26 -54.34 0.81 -9.52
N LEU A 27 -54.41 1.48 -8.38
CA LEU A 27 -53.31 1.52 -7.40
C LEU A 27 -52.99 0.14 -6.84
N ARG A 28 -54.01 -0.67 -6.48
CA ARG A 28 -53.81 -2.06 -6.02
C ARG A 28 -53.10 -2.92 -7.07
N ASN A 29 -53.44 -2.74 -8.34
CA ASN A 29 -52.78 -3.42 -9.44
C ASN A 29 -51.32 -2.98 -9.61
N GLN A 30 -51.03 -1.68 -9.49
CA GLN A 30 -49.65 -1.18 -9.51
C GLN A 30 -48.82 -1.76 -8.37
N ILE A 31 -49.35 -1.79 -7.14
CA ILE A 31 -48.68 -2.37 -5.97
C ILE A 31 -48.37 -3.85 -6.21
N ARG A 32 -49.34 -4.63 -6.69
CA ARG A 32 -49.16 -6.05 -6.99
C ARG A 32 -48.09 -6.28 -8.06
N ASN A 33 -48.06 -5.45 -9.09
CA ASN A 33 -47.07 -5.53 -10.17
C ASN A 33 -45.66 -5.19 -9.68
N LEU A 34 -45.52 -4.14 -8.87
CA LEU A 34 -44.27 -3.76 -8.21
C LEU A 34 -43.77 -4.87 -7.30
N HIS A 35 -44.65 -5.44 -6.47
CA HIS A 35 -44.30 -6.52 -5.57
C HIS A 35 -43.82 -7.77 -6.32
N ASN A 36 -44.53 -8.18 -7.38
CA ASN A 36 -44.10 -9.29 -8.23
C ASN A 36 -42.76 -9.02 -8.92
N THR A 37 -42.56 -7.81 -9.42
CA THR A 37 -41.28 -7.41 -10.03
C THR A 37 -40.14 -7.48 -9.01
N ASN A 38 -40.39 -7.06 -7.76
CA ASN A 38 -39.39 -7.13 -6.69
C ASN A 38 -39.02 -8.58 -6.35
N ARG A 39 -40.02 -9.48 -6.25
CA ARG A 39 -39.78 -10.92 -6.06
C ARG A 39 -38.92 -11.51 -7.18
N HIS A 40 -39.23 -11.21 -8.44
CA HIS A 40 -38.42 -11.66 -9.57
C HIS A 40 -36.98 -11.11 -9.50
N MET A 41 -36.79 -9.84 -9.15
CA MET A 41 -35.45 -9.26 -8.95
C MET A 41 -34.66 -9.92 -7.82
N LEU A 42 -35.35 -10.48 -6.82
CA LEU A 42 -34.75 -11.25 -5.73
C LEU A 42 -34.53 -12.74 -6.07
N GLY A 43 -34.89 -13.17 -7.28
CA GLY A 43 -34.75 -14.56 -7.71
C GLY A 43 -35.92 -15.47 -7.29
N GLU A 44 -37.00 -14.91 -6.76
CA GLU A 44 -38.20 -15.65 -6.37
C GLU A 44 -39.20 -15.77 -7.53
N SER A 45 -39.96 -16.87 -7.58
CA SER A 45 -41.02 -17.12 -8.59
C SER A 45 -40.58 -17.03 -10.06
N VAL A 46 -39.30 -17.20 -10.34
CA VAL A 46 -38.69 -17.01 -11.67
C VAL A 46 -39.03 -18.14 -12.65
N GLY A 47 -39.33 -19.34 -12.16
CA GLY A 47 -39.64 -20.52 -12.99
C GLY A 47 -40.88 -20.41 -13.87
N GLY A 48 -41.75 -19.41 -13.63
CA GLY A 48 -42.94 -19.14 -14.45
C GLY A 48 -42.71 -18.10 -15.56
N LEU A 49 -41.52 -17.48 -15.66
CA LEU A 49 -41.25 -16.44 -16.65
C LEU A 49 -40.82 -17.04 -18.00
N PRO A 50 -41.30 -16.51 -19.13
CA PRO A 50 -40.82 -16.93 -20.44
C PRO A 50 -39.36 -16.49 -20.65
N MET A 51 -38.63 -17.22 -21.50
CA MET A 51 -37.19 -17.01 -21.73
C MET A 51 -36.81 -15.56 -22.08
N LYS A 52 -37.68 -14.83 -22.80
CA LYS A 52 -37.46 -13.42 -23.15
C LYS A 52 -37.46 -12.50 -21.91
N GLU A 53 -38.38 -12.72 -20.99
CA GLU A 53 -38.47 -11.94 -19.74
C GLU A 53 -37.34 -12.29 -18.79
N LEU A 54 -36.94 -13.57 -18.74
CA LEU A 54 -35.81 -14.03 -17.96
C LEU A 54 -34.50 -13.37 -18.39
N LYS A 55 -34.21 -13.32 -19.70
CA LYS A 55 -33.04 -12.60 -20.24
C LYS A 55 -33.09 -11.10 -19.95
N SER A 56 -34.27 -10.50 -19.98
CA SER A 56 -34.43 -9.07 -19.65
C SER A 56 -34.13 -8.81 -18.17
N LEU A 57 -34.61 -9.69 -17.29
CA LEU A 57 -34.37 -9.64 -15.86
C LEU A 57 -32.87 -9.80 -15.54
N GLU A 58 -32.22 -10.79 -16.13
CA GLU A 58 -30.77 -11.02 -16.02
C GLU A 58 -29.98 -9.77 -16.43
N SER A 59 -30.24 -9.22 -17.62
CA SER A 59 -29.53 -8.02 -18.10
C SER A 59 -29.72 -6.81 -17.18
N ARG A 60 -30.91 -6.66 -16.57
CA ARG A 60 -31.17 -5.61 -15.59
C ARG A 60 -30.37 -5.83 -14.30
N LEU A 61 -30.32 -7.05 -13.80
CA LEU A 61 -29.55 -7.42 -12.60
C LEU A 61 -28.05 -7.23 -12.82
N GLU A 62 -27.51 -7.71 -13.94
CA GLU A 62 -26.09 -7.54 -14.29
C GLU A 62 -25.70 -6.06 -14.33
N LYS A 63 -26.50 -5.23 -15.02
CA LYS A 63 -26.27 -3.77 -15.07
C LYS A 63 -26.36 -3.14 -13.68
N GLY A 64 -27.33 -3.55 -12.86
CA GLY A 64 -27.49 -3.08 -11.49
C GLY A 64 -26.28 -3.41 -10.62
N ILE A 65 -25.85 -4.68 -10.63
CA ILE A 65 -24.69 -5.18 -9.88
C ILE A 65 -23.41 -4.48 -10.34
N SER A 66 -23.22 -4.30 -11.65
CA SER A 66 -22.08 -3.60 -12.22
C SER A 66 -22.00 -2.14 -11.73
N ARG A 67 -23.13 -1.43 -11.73
CA ARG A 67 -23.22 -0.06 -11.18
C ARG A 67 -22.91 -0.01 -9.68
N ILE A 68 -23.47 -0.92 -8.90
CA ILE A 68 -23.21 -1.00 -7.45
C ILE A 68 -21.72 -1.25 -7.18
N ARG A 69 -21.11 -2.20 -7.89
CA ARG A 69 -19.69 -2.52 -7.75
C ARG A 69 -18.80 -1.33 -8.12
N SER A 70 -19.11 -0.67 -9.24
CA SER A 70 -18.38 0.53 -9.67
C SER A 70 -18.44 1.63 -8.61
N LYS A 71 -19.65 1.94 -8.10
CA LYS A 71 -19.81 2.97 -7.07
C LYS A 71 -19.12 2.60 -5.76
N LYS A 72 -19.18 1.32 -5.35
CA LYS A 72 -18.47 0.84 -4.17
C LYS A 72 -16.96 0.99 -4.31
N ASN A 73 -16.41 0.68 -5.49
CA ASN A 73 -14.99 0.87 -5.76
C ASN A 73 -14.60 2.34 -5.73
N GLU A 74 -15.38 3.22 -6.37
CA GLU A 74 -15.16 4.67 -6.35
C GLU A 74 -15.09 5.21 -4.90
N LEU A 75 -16.05 4.83 -4.06
CA LEU A 75 -16.08 5.23 -2.65
C LEU A 75 -14.92 4.63 -1.84
N LEU A 76 -14.56 3.37 -2.08
CA LEU A 76 -13.39 2.74 -1.45
C LEU A 76 -12.09 3.46 -1.80
N PHE A 77 -11.91 3.83 -3.07
CA PHE A 77 -10.73 4.57 -3.49
C PHE A 77 -10.67 5.96 -2.86
N ALA A 78 -11.81 6.67 -2.80
CA ALA A 78 -11.89 7.95 -2.11
C ALA A 78 -11.55 7.83 -0.62
N GLU A 79 -12.02 6.78 0.06
CA GLU A 79 -11.71 6.50 1.46
C GLU A 79 -10.23 6.17 1.66
N ILE A 80 -9.64 5.33 0.80
CA ILE A 80 -8.21 5.01 0.85
C ILE A 80 -7.38 6.29 0.66
N GLU A 81 -7.72 7.14 -0.31
CA GLU A 81 -7.01 8.40 -0.56
C GLU A 81 -7.13 9.35 0.64
N TYR A 82 -8.33 9.47 1.22
CA TYR A 82 -8.56 10.25 2.43
C TYR A 82 -7.72 9.75 3.61
N MET A 83 -7.71 8.43 3.84
CA MET A 83 -6.92 7.81 4.89
C MET A 83 -5.42 7.98 4.66
N GLN A 84 -4.94 7.89 3.42
CA GLN A 84 -3.54 8.16 3.07
C GLN A 84 -3.14 9.63 3.33
N LYS A 85 -4.04 10.59 3.10
CA LYS A 85 -3.79 12.01 3.41
C LYS A 85 -3.69 12.25 4.91
N LYS A 86 -4.55 11.59 5.71
CA LYS A 86 -4.60 11.76 7.17
C LYS A 86 -3.57 10.94 7.94
N VAL A 87 -3.32 9.71 7.52
CA VAL A 87 -2.50 8.73 8.25
C VAL A 87 -1.30 8.34 7.39
N LYS A 88 -0.21 9.10 7.51
CA LYS A 88 1.05 8.78 6.83
C LYS A 88 1.88 7.75 7.62
N ILE A 89 1.74 7.72 8.95
CA ILE A 89 2.49 6.86 9.87
C ILE A 89 1.55 6.29 10.93
N VAL A 90 1.63 4.97 11.16
CA VAL A 90 0.94 4.27 12.25
C VAL A 90 1.96 3.90 13.31
N LYS A 91 1.75 4.36 14.54
CA LYS A 91 2.64 4.03 15.67
C LYS A 91 2.11 2.81 16.41
N CYS A 92 2.94 1.80 16.60
CA CYS A 92 2.63 0.62 17.39
C CYS A 92 3.81 0.25 18.31
N THR A 93 3.61 -0.73 19.18
CA THR A 93 4.66 -1.21 20.09
C THR A 93 4.74 -2.72 19.97
N VAL A 94 5.93 -3.25 19.75
CA VAL A 94 6.18 -4.70 19.67
C VAL A 94 7.20 -5.03 20.75
N ASN A 95 6.80 -5.79 21.77
CA ASN A 95 7.65 -6.14 22.92
C ASN A 95 8.32 -4.92 23.57
N ASP A 96 7.52 -3.90 23.91
CA ASP A 96 7.98 -2.62 24.49
C ASP A 96 8.90 -1.75 23.60
N ILE A 97 9.09 -2.13 22.34
CA ILE A 97 9.81 -1.34 21.35
C ILE A 97 8.80 -0.54 20.51
N PRO A 98 8.85 0.80 20.50
CA PRO A 98 7.99 1.61 19.64
C PRO A 98 8.41 1.44 18.18
N VAL A 99 7.43 1.16 17.32
CA VAL A 99 7.59 0.93 15.88
C VAL A 99 6.64 1.87 15.13
N ASP A 100 7.20 2.64 14.21
CA ASP A 100 6.44 3.50 13.30
C ASP A 100 6.32 2.82 11.94
N ILE A 101 5.09 2.59 11.47
CA ILE A 101 4.77 1.99 10.17
C ILE A 101 4.34 3.10 9.23
N SER A 102 5.26 3.52 8.35
CA SER A 102 5.00 4.52 7.32
C SER A 102 4.39 3.87 6.06
N PHE A 103 3.29 4.39 5.55
CA PHE A 103 2.72 3.92 4.29
C PHE A 103 3.37 4.63 3.10
N ASN A 104 3.73 3.88 2.05
CA ASN A 104 4.24 4.39 0.77
C ASN A 104 5.60 5.13 0.83
N GLN A 105 6.41 4.89 1.87
CA GLN A 105 7.78 5.41 1.95
C GLN A 105 8.81 4.33 1.58
N THR A 106 9.05 4.14 0.28
CA THR A 106 10.07 3.20 -0.22
C THR A 106 11.48 3.77 -0.19
N ALA A 107 11.63 5.10 -0.13
CA ALA A 107 12.92 5.79 -0.13
C ALA A 107 13.78 5.50 1.11
N GLY A 108 13.15 5.40 2.29
CA GLY A 108 13.87 5.05 3.53
C GLY A 108 14.38 3.60 3.51
N LEU A 109 13.56 2.67 3.02
CA LEU A 109 13.92 1.26 2.88
C LEU A 109 15.02 1.04 1.82
N SER A 110 14.97 1.76 0.70
CA SER A 110 16.03 1.68 -0.31
C SER A 110 17.35 2.27 0.17
N ALA A 111 17.31 3.37 0.94
CA ALA A 111 18.51 3.93 1.58
C ALA A 111 19.12 2.98 2.62
N LEU A 112 18.30 2.34 3.46
CA LEU A 112 18.77 1.32 4.42
C LEU A 112 19.38 0.10 3.72
N CYS A 113 18.72 -0.42 2.68
CA CYS A 113 19.25 -1.54 1.90
C CYS A 113 20.58 -1.18 1.20
N PHE A 114 20.70 0.06 0.72
CA PHE A 114 21.94 0.56 0.13
C PHE A 114 23.06 0.67 1.17
N LEU A 115 22.76 1.19 2.37
CA LEU A 115 23.72 1.28 3.47
C LEU A 115 24.20 -0.09 3.95
N GLU A 116 23.31 -1.09 4.05
CA GLU A 116 23.68 -2.47 4.39
C GLU A 116 24.67 -3.05 3.38
N LYS A 117 24.38 -2.86 2.07
CA LYS A 117 25.27 -3.32 0.99
C LYS A 117 26.62 -2.63 1.02
N LEU A 118 26.67 -1.32 1.27
CA LEU A 118 27.92 -0.58 1.42
C LEU A 118 28.71 -1.06 2.63
N CYS A 119 28.04 -1.30 3.76
CA CYS A 119 28.69 -1.78 4.98
C CYS A 119 29.31 -3.18 4.79
N ASN A 120 28.61 -4.08 4.09
CA ASN A 120 29.14 -5.40 3.73
C ASN A 120 30.33 -5.33 2.77
N LEU A 121 30.27 -4.45 1.77
CA LEU A 121 31.39 -4.26 0.83
C LEU A 121 32.64 -3.75 1.54
N MET A 122 32.48 -2.81 2.49
CA MET A 122 33.59 -2.28 3.29
C MET A 122 34.22 -3.36 4.17
N LEU A 123 33.41 -4.21 4.82
CA LEU A 123 33.90 -5.34 5.61
C LEU A 123 34.69 -6.34 4.75
N TYR A 124 34.22 -6.59 3.53
CA TYR A 124 34.88 -7.51 2.59
C TYR A 124 36.25 -6.98 2.12
N VAL A 125 36.34 -5.69 1.80
CA VAL A 125 37.62 -5.05 1.42
C VAL A 125 38.61 -5.09 2.58
N ALA A 126 38.16 -4.83 3.81
CA ALA A 126 39.00 -4.95 5.00
C ALA A 126 39.52 -6.37 5.19
N LEU A 127 38.67 -7.40 5.01
CA LEU A 127 39.07 -8.80 5.10
C LEU A 127 40.16 -9.17 4.08
N ILE A 128 39.96 -8.80 2.80
CA ILE A 128 40.94 -9.04 1.73
C ILE A 128 42.29 -8.41 2.07
N LEU A 129 42.28 -7.15 2.50
CA LEU A 129 43.45 -6.40 2.90
C LEU A 129 44.20 -7.06 4.08
N THR A 130 43.47 -7.59 5.07
CA THR A 130 44.06 -8.38 6.16
C THR A 130 44.64 -9.72 5.68
N CYS A 131 44.00 -10.40 4.73
CA CYS A 131 44.50 -11.65 4.16
C CYS A 131 45.74 -11.43 3.28
N LEU A 132 45.77 -10.38 2.46
CA LEU A 132 46.94 -10.03 1.64
C LEU A 132 48.14 -9.64 2.51
N SER A 133 47.91 -8.86 3.58
CA SER A 133 48.98 -8.52 4.52
C SER A 133 49.51 -9.75 5.27
N PHE A 134 48.62 -10.67 5.67
CA PHE A 134 49.03 -11.95 6.28
C PHE A 134 49.82 -12.84 5.30
N TRP A 135 49.34 -12.98 4.05
CA TRP A 135 50.05 -13.72 3.00
C TRP A 135 51.42 -13.11 2.75
N TRP A 136 51.50 -11.79 2.60
CA TRP A 136 52.77 -11.09 2.34
C TRP A 136 53.77 -11.27 3.49
N MET A 137 53.28 -11.32 4.74
CA MET A 137 54.11 -11.56 5.92
C MET A 137 54.58 -13.02 6.02
N HIS A 138 53.79 -13.98 5.54
CA HIS A 138 54.09 -15.41 5.59
C HIS A 138 54.68 -15.99 4.29
N SER A 139 54.86 -15.17 3.25
CA SER A 139 55.42 -15.60 1.98
C SER A 139 56.91 -15.97 2.15
N PRO A 140 57.30 -17.25 1.97
CA PRO A 140 58.66 -17.71 2.29
C PRO A 140 59.74 -17.25 1.30
N GLY A 141 59.37 -16.54 0.22
CA GLY A 141 60.20 -16.38 -0.99
C GLY A 141 61.32 -15.34 -1.00
N LEU A 142 61.66 -14.68 0.13
CA LEU A 142 62.76 -13.69 0.17
C LEU A 142 63.84 -14.00 1.22
N ALA A 143 63.67 -15.02 2.05
CA ALA A 143 64.59 -15.33 3.14
C ALA A 143 65.83 -16.12 2.69
N GLU A 144 65.82 -16.71 1.49
CA GLU A 144 66.87 -17.67 1.09
C GLU A 144 68.10 -17.03 0.40
N PHE A 145 68.18 -15.70 0.23
CA PHE A 145 69.23 -15.11 -0.62
C PHE A 145 69.97 -13.87 -0.07
N MET A 146 69.75 -13.45 1.18
CA MET A 146 70.31 -12.18 1.67
C MET A 146 71.08 -12.30 2.99
N HIS A 147 72.27 -11.68 3.02
CA HIS A 147 73.21 -11.60 4.14
C HIS A 147 72.56 -11.03 5.42
N SER A 148 73.03 -11.45 6.60
CA SER A 148 72.42 -11.31 7.93
C SER A 148 71.94 -9.90 8.33
N ASP A 149 72.61 -8.85 7.87
CA ASP A 149 72.22 -7.46 8.19
C ASP A 149 71.06 -6.94 7.35
N LEU A 150 70.90 -7.42 6.11
CA LEU A 150 69.76 -7.05 5.28
C LEU A 150 68.46 -7.72 5.77
N PHE A 151 68.56 -8.90 6.38
CA PHE A 151 67.43 -9.61 6.97
C PHE A 151 66.75 -8.78 8.08
N LYS A 152 67.55 -8.16 8.96
CA LYS A 152 67.04 -7.27 10.02
C LYS A 152 66.36 -6.02 9.44
N LEU A 153 66.92 -5.45 8.37
CA LEU A 153 66.34 -4.29 7.70
C LEU A 153 65.01 -4.65 7.03
N THR A 154 64.92 -5.81 6.38
CA THR A 154 63.68 -6.28 5.75
C THR A 154 62.58 -6.57 6.77
N ASP A 155 62.91 -7.15 7.92
CA ASP A 155 61.92 -7.40 8.98
C ASP A 155 61.46 -6.09 9.63
N TYR A 156 62.37 -5.16 9.88
CA TYR A 156 62.01 -3.83 10.38
C TYR A 156 61.10 -3.07 9.40
N LEU A 157 61.39 -3.17 8.10
CA LEU A 157 60.58 -2.55 7.05
C LEU A 157 59.19 -3.20 6.96
N LYS A 158 59.09 -4.53 7.07
CA LYS A 158 57.81 -5.27 7.12
C LYS A 158 56.95 -4.84 8.31
N VAL A 159 57.55 -4.71 9.49
CA VAL A 159 56.85 -4.23 10.70
C VAL A 159 56.39 -2.78 10.52
N CYS A 160 57.23 -1.91 9.95
CA CYS A 160 56.85 -0.53 9.66
C CYS A 160 55.69 -0.44 8.68
N ILE A 161 55.73 -1.21 7.57
CA ILE A 161 54.65 -1.28 6.58
C ILE A 161 53.35 -1.79 7.20
N LEU A 162 53.41 -2.83 8.05
CA LEU A 162 52.25 -3.35 8.76
C LEU A 162 51.66 -2.33 9.74
N SER A 163 52.50 -1.56 10.44
CA SER A 163 52.04 -0.51 11.37
C SER A 163 51.36 0.66 10.65
N LEU A 164 51.89 1.05 9.47
CA LEU A 164 51.31 2.09 8.63
C LEU A 164 49.99 1.61 8.04
N PHE A 165 49.94 0.37 7.57
CA PHE A 165 48.73 -0.25 7.06
C PHE A 165 47.64 -0.35 8.14
N CYS A 166 47.99 -0.80 9.34
CA CYS A 166 47.06 -0.87 10.47
C CYS A 166 46.54 0.51 10.86
N SER A 167 47.41 1.54 10.88
CA SER A 167 46.99 2.93 11.14
C SER A 167 46.05 3.45 10.05
N ILE A 168 46.32 3.17 8.78
CA ILE A 168 45.44 3.55 7.66
C ILE A 168 44.10 2.82 7.77
N CYS A 169 44.09 1.52 8.10
CA CYS A 169 42.86 0.76 8.31
C CYS A 169 42.01 1.31 9.47
N ILE A 170 42.65 1.70 10.58
CA ILE A 170 41.96 2.32 11.73
C ILE A 170 41.38 3.69 11.35
N LEU A 171 42.14 4.51 10.62
CA LEU A 171 41.67 5.82 10.14
C LEU A 171 40.53 5.67 9.12
N LEU A 172 40.60 4.71 8.21
CA LEU A 172 39.53 4.41 7.26
C LEU A 172 38.29 3.86 7.96
N TYR A 173 38.45 3.02 8.99
CA TYR A 173 37.34 2.56 9.82
C TYR A 173 36.67 3.71 10.56
N PHE A 174 37.46 4.60 11.16
CA PHE A 174 36.95 5.77 11.87
C PHE A 174 36.28 6.76 10.91
N TRP A 175 36.86 6.99 9.74
CA TRP A 175 36.28 7.86 8.71
C TRP A 175 35.01 7.24 8.13
N CYS A 176 34.97 5.93 7.90
CA CYS A 176 33.76 5.24 7.45
C CYS A 176 32.67 5.25 8.52
N SER A 177 33.02 5.10 9.80
CA SER A 177 32.10 5.23 10.93
C SER A 177 31.57 6.67 11.03
N MET A 178 32.41 7.68 10.82
CA MET A 178 32.01 9.09 10.81
C MET A 178 31.11 9.43 9.61
N ILE A 179 31.42 8.92 8.42
CA ILE A 179 30.59 9.06 7.22
C ILE A 179 29.25 8.38 7.42
N SER A 180 29.24 7.15 7.95
CA SER A 180 28.03 6.44 8.32
C SER A 180 27.20 7.22 9.35
N ALA A 181 27.84 7.79 10.37
CA ALA A 181 27.18 8.64 11.35
C ALA A 181 26.63 9.93 10.74
N VAL A 182 27.34 10.55 9.80
CA VAL A 182 26.88 11.75 9.07
C VAL A 182 25.72 11.41 8.13
N PHE A 183 25.73 10.28 7.43
CA PHE A 183 24.59 9.84 6.63
C PHE A 183 23.40 9.40 7.49
N CYS A 184 23.65 8.79 8.64
CA CYS A 184 22.61 8.51 9.63
C CYS A 184 22.02 9.81 10.20
N LEU A 185 22.85 10.81 10.52
CA LEU A 185 22.40 12.12 10.98
C LEU A 185 21.68 12.90 9.88
N ALA A 186 22.15 12.85 8.63
CA ALA A 186 21.49 13.49 7.50
C ALA A 186 20.16 12.81 7.16
N GLY A 187 20.11 11.48 7.24
CA GLY A 187 18.87 10.71 7.15
C GLY A 187 17.92 11.03 8.30
N TYR A 188 18.44 11.17 9.52
CA TYR A 188 17.67 11.55 10.70
C TYR A 188 17.15 12.99 10.61
N ILE A 189 17.96 13.94 10.13
CA ILE A 189 17.56 15.33 9.87
C ILE A 189 16.51 15.37 8.76
N TYR A 190 16.67 14.63 7.67
CA TYR A 190 15.66 14.54 6.61
C TYR A 190 14.34 13.97 7.13
N ILE A 191 14.40 12.96 7.98
CA ILE A 191 13.23 12.42 8.68
C ILE A 191 12.62 13.50 9.59
N ILE A 192 13.40 14.20 10.40
CA ILE A 192 12.92 15.27 11.31
C ILE A 192 12.30 16.45 10.54
N ASP A 193 12.92 16.89 9.45
CA ASP A 193 12.41 17.98 8.62
C ASP A 193 11.10 17.56 7.92
N TYR A 194 11.00 16.30 7.48
CA TYR A 194 9.75 15.73 6.98
C TYR A 194 8.65 15.71 8.06
N TYR A 195 8.98 15.31 9.29
CA TYR A 195 8.05 15.32 10.42
C TYR A 195 7.64 16.74 10.83
N SER A 196 8.57 17.69 10.83
CA SER A 196 8.31 19.09 11.19
C SER A 196 7.44 19.78 10.15
N PHE A 197 7.66 19.51 8.86
CA PHE A 197 6.81 19.98 7.77
C PHE A 197 5.38 19.43 7.90
N GLN A 198 5.24 18.17 8.31
CA GLN A 198 3.93 17.54 8.47
C GLN A 198 3.18 17.98 9.74
N TYR A 199 3.88 18.46 10.78
CA TYR A 199 3.26 19.01 11.98
C TYR A 199 2.70 20.42 11.72
N PHE A 200 3.40 21.23 10.92
CA PHE A 200 2.99 22.60 10.59
C PHE A 200 1.72 22.67 9.72
N ASP A 201 1.49 21.67 8.85
CA ASP A 201 0.25 21.57 8.03
C ASP A 201 -0.98 21.06 8.81
N ASN A 202 -0.83 20.62 10.06
CA ASN A 202 -1.95 20.15 10.90
C ASN A 202 -2.47 21.22 11.89
N GLU A 203 -1.91 22.43 11.86
CA GLU A 203 -2.29 23.53 12.77
C GLU A 203 -3.13 24.65 12.09
N PHE A 204 -3.57 24.47 10.84
CA PHE A 204 -4.50 25.38 10.14
C PHE A 204 -5.68 24.65 9.49
#